data_AF-A0A914AGW5-F1
#
_entry.id   AF-A0A914AGW5-F1
#
_cell.length_a   1.000
_cell.length_b   1.000
_cell.length_c   1.000
_cell.angle_alpha   90.00
_cell.angle_beta   90.00
_cell.angle_gamma   90.00
#
_symmetry.space_group_name_H-M   'P 1'
#
loop_
_entity.id
_entity.type
_entity.pdbx_description
1 polymer ?
#
loop_
_entity_poly.entity_id
_entity_poly.type
_entity_poly.pdbx_seq_one_letter_code
_entity_poly.pdbx_strand_id
1 'polypeptide(L)'
;MYVMRCITGDHQVKPLYMFHEAQAKFEVGNYYKLVGYTSFELANHESAIKVNAKTRIFHCQPFFIPAEIEEQFFHADPVSVEEALQLPPYRRASIKGILTYVSPVKEATGWKRKTLHLSQTSCPNKVVVNLWNHMSSTPVPPMRSMVEVTNVETSLYQGQISFNTTPETNIKVSNQFLTYFSKPIISFFINFQKYLQSIQWNPPI
;
A
#
# COMPACT_ATOMS: atom_id res chain seq x y z
N MET A 1 4.16 -0.01 -13.20
CA MET A 1 2.70 -0.08 -13.46
C MET A 1 2.18 1.33 -13.66
N TYR A 2 1.33 1.55 -14.67
CA TYR A 2 0.78 2.86 -15.02
C TYR A 2 -0.70 2.94 -14.69
N VAL A 3 -1.12 4.08 -14.15
CA VAL A 3 -2.52 4.45 -14.11
C VAL A 3 -2.91 4.93 -15.49
N MET A 4 -3.91 4.30 -16.08
CA MET A 4 -4.46 4.74 -17.34
C MET A 4 -5.89 5.18 -17.17
N ARG A 5 -6.18 6.33 -17.76
CA ARG A 5 -7.53 6.81 -17.97
C ARG A 5 -8.11 6.01 -19.13
N CYS A 6 -8.90 4.98 -18.82
CA CYS A 6 -9.54 4.14 -19.83
C CYS A 6 -11.05 4.05 -19.65
N ILE A 7 -11.76 4.11 -20.78
CA ILE A 7 -13.16 3.74 -20.89
C ILE A 7 -13.26 2.35 -21.51
N THR A 8 -14.01 1.48 -20.85
CA THR A 8 -14.39 0.16 -21.37
C THR A 8 -15.53 0.27 -22.39
N GLY A 9 -15.80 -0.79 -23.16
CA GLY A 9 -16.81 -0.78 -24.22
C GLY A 9 -18.24 -0.49 -23.74
N ASP A 10 -18.48 -0.62 -22.44
CA ASP A 10 -19.70 -0.32 -21.69
C ASP A 10 -19.74 1.12 -21.11
N HIS A 11 -18.80 1.99 -21.51
CA HIS A 11 -18.68 3.38 -21.01
C HIS A 11 -18.37 3.53 -19.51
N GLN A 12 -17.96 2.47 -18.82
CA GLN A 12 -17.55 2.56 -17.42
C GLN A 12 -16.07 2.98 -17.30
N VAL A 13 -15.78 3.87 -16.35
CA VAL A 13 -14.40 4.15 -15.92
C VAL A 13 -14.06 3.11 -14.87
N LYS A 14 -13.15 2.20 -15.21
CA LYS A 14 -12.68 1.16 -14.28
C LYS A 14 -11.19 1.32 -14.02
N PRO A 15 -10.74 1.17 -12.77
CA PRO A 15 -9.32 1.04 -12.50
C PRO A 15 -8.78 -0.19 -13.26
N LEU A 16 -7.77 0.03 -14.09
CA LEU A 16 -7.18 -1.02 -14.91
C LEU A 16 -5.89 -1.54 -14.29
N TYR A 17 -5.89 -2.84 -13.99
CA TYR A 17 -4.69 -3.58 -13.66
C TYR A 17 -4.06 -4.13 -14.93
N MET A 18 -2.91 -3.61 -15.33
CA MET A 18 -2.20 -4.07 -16.53
C MET A 18 -1.01 -4.94 -16.19
N PHE A 19 -0.94 -6.10 -16.85
CA PHE A 19 0.27 -6.92 -16.86
C PHE A 19 1.41 -6.17 -17.57
N HIS A 20 2.64 -6.42 -17.10
CA HIS A 20 3.85 -5.71 -17.51
C HIS A 20 4.09 -5.69 -19.03
N GLU A 21 3.66 -6.73 -19.75
CA GLU A 21 3.80 -6.88 -21.21
C GLU A 21 3.03 -5.83 -22.02
N ALA A 22 1.92 -5.30 -21.48
CA ALA A 22 1.13 -4.28 -22.15
C ALA A 22 1.69 -2.86 -21.92
N GLN A 23 2.60 -2.70 -20.96
CA GLN A 23 3.08 -1.41 -20.47
C GLN A 23 3.74 -0.53 -21.54
N ALA A 24 4.45 -1.13 -22.50
CA ALA A 24 5.13 -0.40 -23.57
C ALA A 24 4.17 0.25 -24.59
N LYS A 25 2.88 -0.10 -24.55
CA LYS A 25 1.86 0.42 -25.49
C LYS A 25 1.15 1.67 -25.00
N PHE A 26 1.50 2.17 -23.82
CA PHE A 26 0.78 3.25 -23.16
C PHE A 26 1.73 4.32 -22.64
N GLU A 27 1.31 5.56 -22.82
CA GLU A 27 2.00 6.77 -22.39
C GLU A 27 1.27 7.38 -21.20
N VAL A 28 2.03 7.84 -20.21
CA VAL A 28 1.49 8.46 -19.00
C VAL A 28 0.77 9.77 -19.35
N GLY A 29 -0.41 9.99 -18.76
CA GLY A 29 -1.20 11.21 -18.97
C GLY A 29 -2.12 11.19 -20.19
N ASN A 30 -2.09 10.11 -20.99
CA ASN A 30 -2.94 9.94 -22.16
C ASN A 30 -4.22 9.12 -21.85
N TYR A 31 -5.20 9.26 -22.76
CA TYR A 31 -6.50 8.60 -22.68
C TYR A 31 -6.61 7.51 -23.73
N TYR A 32 -7.16 6.36 -23.31
CA TYR A 32 -7.24 5.17 -24.16
C TYR A 32 -8.65 4.57 -24.16
N LYS A 33 -9.03 4.00 -25.31
CA LYS A 33 -10.18 3.10 -25.44
C LYS A 33 -9.67 1.69 -25.72
N LEU A 34 -10.12 0.74 -24.90
CA LEU A 34 -9.80 -0.68 -25.06
C LEU A 34 -10.97 -1.44 -25.67
N VAL A 35 -10.71 -2.26 -26.70
CA VAL A 35 -11.70 -3.12 -27.35
C VAL A 35 -11.15 -4.55 -27.44
N GLY A 36 -11.96 -5.55 -27.11
CA GLY A 36 -11.53 -6.96 -27.17
C GLY A 36 -10.57 -7.35 -26.04
N TYR A 37 -10.76 -6.78 -24.85
CA TYR A 37 -10.06 -7.19 -23.63
C TYR A 37 -10.80 -8.32 -22.92
N THR A 38 -10.12 -9.01 -22.00
CA THR A 38 -10.74 -10.02 -21.14
C THR A 38 -10.99 -9.41 -19.77
N SER A 39 -12.25 -9.33 -19.32
CA SER A 39 -12.57 -9.03 -17.93
C SER A 39 -12.58 -10.32 -17.11
N PHE A 40 -12.09 -10.27 -15.88
CA PHE A 40 -12.18 -11.36 -14.92
C PHE A 40 -12.52 -10.79 -13.55
N GLU A 41 -13.30 -11.55 -12.78
CA GLU A 41 -13.61 -11.19 -11.40
C GLU A 41 -12.47 -11.65 -10.49
N LEU A 42 -12.00 -10.73 -9.66
CA LEU A 42 -11.15 -11.02 -8.52
C LEU A 42 -12.01 -11.62 -7.40
N ALA A 43 -11.38 -12.32 -6.46
CA ALA A 43 -12.05 -13.05 -5.37
C ALA A 43 -13.01 -12.19 -4.50
N ASN A 44 -12.97 -10.87 -4.63
CA ASN A 44 -13.76 -9.92 -3.86
C ASN A 44 -14.83 -9.18 -4.69
N HIS A 45 -15.32 -9.77 -5.79
CA HIS A 45 -16.31 -9.16 -6.69
C HIS A 45 -15.85 -7.88 -7.41
N GLU A 46 -14.54 -7.62 -7.45
CA GLU A 46 -13.94 -6.55 -8.24
C GLU A 46 -13.59 -7.05 -9.65
N SER A 47 -13.77 -6.22 -10.67
CA SER A 47 -13.46 -6.58 -12.06
C SER A 47 -12.06 -6.10 -12.44
N ALA A 48 -11.20 -7.02 -12.88
CA ALA A 48 -9.91 -6.69 -13.49
C ALA A 48 -9.93 -6.96 -15.00
N ILE A 49 -9.02 -6.32 -15.73
CA ILE A 49 -8.97 -6.40 -17.19
C ILE A 49 -7.59 -6.86 -17.65
N LYS A 50 -7.56 -7.94 -18.44
CA LYS A 50 -6.36 -8.42 -19.11
C LYS A 50 -6.33 -7.94 -20.55
N VAL A 51 -5.33 -7.12 -20.87
CA VAL A 51 -4.94 -6.81 -22.26
C VAL A 51 -4.24 -8.03 -22.84
N ASN A 52 -4.71 -8.52 -23.98
CA ASN A 52 -4.15 -9.67 -24.69
C ASN A 52 -3.82 -9.30 -26.14
N ALA A 53 -3.31 -10.25 -26.93
CA ALA A 53 -2.94 -10.02 -28.33
C ALA A 53 -4.11 -9.59 -29.23
N LYS A 54 -5.36 -9.90 -28.85
CA LYS A 54 -6.59 -9.50 -29.57
C LYS A 54 -7.11 -8.13 -29.13
N THR A 55 -6.61 -7.59 -28.02
CA THR A 55 -7.03 -6.30 -27.50
C THR A 55 -6.52 -5.18 -28.41
N ARG A 56 -7.45 -4.37 -28.91
CA ARG A 56 -7.17 -3.15 -29.67
C ARG A 56 -7.15 -1.96 -28.70
N ILE A 57 -6.09 -1.17 -28.81
CA ILE A 57 -5.86 0.03 -28.00
C ILE A 57 -5.97 1.22 -28.95
N PHE A 58 -6.86 2.15 -28.65
CA PHE A 58 -7.03 3.38 -29.42
C PHE A 58 -6.71 4.58 -28.52
N HIS A 59 -5.85 5.48 -29.00
CA HIS A 59 -5.77 6.82 -28.41
C HIS A 59 -7.12 7.52 -28.59
N CYS A 60 -7.58 8.21 -27.55
CA CYS A 60 -8.79 9.02 -27.62
C CYS A 60 -8.57 10.41 -27.04
N GLN A 61 -9.50 11.31 -27.38
CA GLN A 61 -9.57 12.62 -26.75
C GLN A 61 -9.83 12.48 -25.24
N PRO A 62 -9.37 13.44 -24.43
CA PRO A 62 -9.70 13.48 -23.01
C PRO A 62 -11.20 13.32 -22.79
N PHE A 63 -11.56 12.46 -21.85
CA PHE A 63 -12.93 12.32 -21.38
C PHE A 63 -13.00 12.65 -19.90
N PHE A 64 -14.19 13.09 -19.47
CA PHE A 64 -14.42 13.44 -18.08
C PHE A 64 -14.34 12.19 -17.21
N ILE A 65 -13.44 12.21 -16.24
CA ILE A 65 -13.42 11.28 -15.10
C ILE A 65 -13.87 12.11 -13.91
N PRO A 66 -14.94 11.72 -13.20
CA PRO A 66 -15.33 12.38 -11.96
C PRO A 66 -14.14 12.44 -11.00
N ALA A 67 -13.86 13.63 -10.46
CA ALA A 67 -12.72 13.86 -9.57
C ALA A 67 -12.74 12.90 -8.37
N GLU A 68 -13.93 12.56 -7.87
CA GLU A 68 -14.13 11.58 -6.78
C GLU A 68 -13.58 10.19 -7.13
N ILE A 69 -13.78 9.72 -8.36
CA ILE A 69 -13.27 8.41 -8.82
C ILE A 69 -11.75 8.45 -8.94
N GLU A 70 -11.22 9.57 -9.44
CA GLU A 70 -9.78 9.76 -9.56
C GLU A 70 -9.11 9.84 -8.18
N GLU A 71 -9.67 10.65 -7.27
CA GLU A 71 -9.21 10.77 -5.89
C GLU A 71 -9.27 9.45 -5.15
N GLN A 72 -10.39 8.71 -5.20
CA GLN A 72 -10.49 7.38 -4.56
C GLN A 72 -9.44 6.40 -5.09
N PHE A 73 -9.08 6.51 -6.37
CA PHE A 73 -8.10 5.62 -6.98
C PHE A 73 -6.66 5.95 -6.57
N PHE A 74 -6.31 7.24 -6.46
CA PHE A 74 -4.95 7.68 -6.09
C PHE A 74 -4.73 7.83 -4.58
N HIS A 75 -5.81 8.08 -3.84
CA HIS A 75 -5.81 8.37 -2.40
C HIS A 75 -6.64 7.33 -1.65
N ALA A 76 -6.28 6.05 -1.83
CA ALA A 76 -6.86 4.98 -1.02
C ALA A 76 -6.63 5.27 0.47
N ASP A 77 -7.69 5.09 1.27
CA ASP A 77 -7.64 5.28 2.71
C ASP A 77 -6.54 4.44 3.35
N PRO A 78 -5.84 4.96 4.37
CA PRO A 78 -4.81 4.20 5.08
C PRO A 78 -5.40 2.98 5.78
N VAL A 79 -4.87 1.80 5.45
CA VAL A 79 -5.16 0.55 6.13
C VAL A 79 -4.05 0.19 7.11
N SER A 80 -4.42 -0.59 8.12
CA SER A 80 -3.51 -1.20 9.07
C SER A 80 -2.68 -2.32 8.42
N VAL A 81 -1.62 -2.78 9.10
CA VAL A 81 -0.79 -3.92 8.66
C VAL A 81 -1.62 -5.21 8.62
N GLU A 82 -2.55 -5.38 9.57
CA GLU A 82 -3.45 -6.54 9.62
C GLU A 82 -4.40 -6.58 8.42
N GLU A 83 -5.06 -5.46 8.13
CA GLU A 83 -5.96 -5.33 6.98
C GLU A 83 -5.21 -5.46 5.66
N ALA A 84 -4.01 -4.87 5.58
CA ALA A 84 -3.15 -4.95 4.40
C ALA A 84 -2.85 -6.41 4.00
N LEU A 85 -2.62 -7.29 4.97
CA LEU A 85 -2.35 -8.72 4.72
C LEU A 85 -3.57 -9.51 4.24
N GLN A 86 -4.77 -8.93 4.32
CA GLN A 86 -6.01 -9.53 3.83
C GLN A 86 -6.45 -8.96 2.48
N LEU A 87 -5.74 -7.96 1.97
CA LEU A 87 -6.10 -7.35 0.69
C LEU A 87 -5.88 -8.34 -0.47
N PRO A 88 -6.80 -8.34 -1.46
CA PRO A 88 -6.64 -9.14 -2.66
C PRO A 88 -5.42 -8.68 -3.45
N PRO A 89 -4.81 -9.54 -4.29
CA PRO A 89 -3.69 -9.16 -5.13
C PRO A 89 -4.08 -8.05 -6.12
N TYR A 90 -3.09 -7.25 -6.51
CA TYR A 90 -3.19 -6.10 -7.41
C TYR A 90 -3.97 -4.90 -6.86
N ARG A 91 -4.36 -4.86 -5.58
CA ARG A 91 -5.08 -3.74 -5.00
C ARG A 91 -4.15 -2.61 -4.57
N ARG A 92 -4.56 -1.36 -4.85
CA ARG A 92 -3.91 -0.17 -4.29
C ARG A 92 -4.35 0.07 -2.85
N ALA A 93 -3.39 0.42 -2.01
CA ALA A 93 -3.62 0.76 -0.62
C ALA A 93 -2.59 1.79 -0.13
N SER A 94 -2.97 2.51 0.92
CA SER A 94 -2.03 3.25 1.76
C SER A 94 -1.83 2.44 3.03
N ILE A 95 -0.59 2.17 3.43
CA ILE A 95 -0.31 1.28 4.57
C ILE A 95 0.35 2.07 5.67
N LYS A 96 -0.22 1.96 6.87
CA LYS A 96 0.32 2.58 8.07
C LYS A 96 0.92 1.55 9.00
N GLY A 97 2.18 1.74 9.38
CA GLY A 97 2.87 0.80 10.28
C GLY A 97 4.18 1.34 10.85
N ILE A 98 4.75 0.59 11.77
CA ILE A 98 6.06 0.83 12.37
C ILE A 98 7.12 0.24 11.45
N LEU A 99 8.07 1.05 11.02
CA LEU A 99 9.20 0.58 10.21
C LEU A 99 10.16 -0.25 11.06
N THR A 100 10.20 -1.57 10.81
CA THR A 100 11.00 -2.51 11.61
C THR A 100 12.25 -2.99 10.90
N TYR A 101 12.33 -2.83 9.58
CA TYR A 101 13.51 -3.22 8.80
C TYR A 101 13.56 -2.45 7.48
N VAL A 102 14.80 -2.13 7.06
CA VAL A 102 15.13 -1.58 5.76
C VAL A 102 16.27 -2.41 5.19
N SER A 103 16.07 -3.01 4.02
CA SER A 103 17.14 -3.76 3.36
C SER A 103 18.17 -2.82 2.72
N PRO A 104 19.41 -3.28 2.49
CA PRO A 104 20.27 -2.64 1.49
C PRO A 104 19.58 -2.69 0.11
N VAL A 105 20.00 -1.79 -0.78
CA VAL A 105 19.56 -1.82 -2.18
C VAL A 105 20.17 -3.04 -2.86
N LYS A 106 19.32 -3.87 -3.46
CA LYS A 106 19.72 -4.98 -4.34
C LYS A 106 19.60 -4.50 -5.78
N GLU A 107 20.58 -4.81 -6.60
CA GLU A 107 20.65 -4.39 -7.99
C GLU A 107 21.04 -5.58 -8.88
N ALA A 108 20.41 -5.66 -10.05
CA ALA A 108 20.79 -6.54 -11.14
C ALA A 108 20.46 -5.87 -12.48
N THR A 109 20.82 -6.52 -13.59
CA THR A 109 20.56 -6.00 -14.93
C THR A 109 19.06 -5.72 -15.12
N GLY A 110 18.71 -4.44 -15.27
CA GLY A 110 17.34 -4.00 -15.52
C GLY A 110 16.46 -3.75 -14.29
N TRP A 111 16.94 -3.96 -13.06
CA TRP A 111 16.16 -3.62 -11.86
C TRP A 111 16.99 -3.26 -10.63
N LYS A 112 16.43 -2.38 -9.81
CA LYS A 112 16.90 -2.08 -8.44
C LYS A 112 15.76 -2.25 -7.45
N ARG A 113 16.03 -2.75 -6.26
CA ARG A 113 15.02 -2.96 -5.21
C ARG A 113 15.56 -2.68 -3.81
N LYS A 114 14.81 -1.92 -3.03
CA LYS A 114 14.95 -1.79 -1.58
C LYS A 114 13.68 -2.32 -0.92
N THR A 115 13.79 -3.07 0.17
CA THR A 115 12.65 -3.68 0.86
C THR A 115 12.47 -3.07 2.24
N LEU A 116 11.24 -2.70 2.58
CA LEU A 116 10.81 -2.21 3.89
C LEU A 116 9.93 -3.27 4.55
N HIS A 117 10.09 -3.46 5.86
CA HIS A 117 9.11 -4.21 6.66
C HIS A 117 8.37 -3.26 7.58
N LEU A 118 7.05 -3.31 7.50
CA LEU A 118 6.13 -2.59 8.37
C LEU A 118 5.46 -3.59 9.31
N SER A 119 5.39 -3.26 10.60
CA SER A 119 4.63 -4.04 11.57
C SER A 119 3.69 -3.16 12.37
N GLN A 120 2.83 -3.77 13.17
CA GLN A 120 2.07 -3.09 14.20
C GLN A 120 2.27 -3.80 15.54
N THR A 121 2.12 -3.08 16.63
CA THR A 121 2.27 -3.62 17.99
C THR A 121 1.23 -4.70 18.31
N SER A 122 0.07 -4.66 17.65
CA SER A 122 -1.02 -5.63 17.81
C SER A 122 -0.81 -6.93 17.03
N CYS A 123 0.11 -6.96 16.06
CA CYS A 123 0.26 -8.06 15.13
C CYS A 123 1.71 -8.57 15.06
N PRO A 124 1.95 -9.89 15.22
CA PRO A 124 3.29 -10.46 15.00
C PRO A 124 3.68 -10.45 13.51
N ASN A 125 2.71 -10.30 12.60
CA ASN A 125 2.96 -10.33 11.17
C ASN A 125 3.50 -8.98 10.68
N LYS A 126 4.26 -9.05 9.60
CA LYS A 126 4.87 -7.90 8.94
C LYS A 126 4.40 -7.82 7.50
N VAL A 127 4.15 -6.61 7.06
CA VAL A 127 3.93 -6.28 5.66
C VAL A 127 5.28 -5.96 5.01
N VAL A 128 5.51 -6.56 3.84
CA VAL A 128 6.71 -6.32 3.04
C VAL A 128 6.38 -5.32 1.94
N VAL A 129 7.09 -4.20 1.88
CA VAL A 129 6.95 -3.18 0.83
C VAL A 129 8.26 -3.13 0.02
N ASN A 130 8.17 -3.31 -1.29
CA ASN A 130 9.28 -3.30 -2.23
C ASN A 130 9.31 -1.98 -3.01
N LEU A 131 10.35 -1.19 -2.78
CA LEU A 131 10.67 0.02 -3.51
C LEU A 131 11.48 -0.33 -4.76
N TRP A 132 10.87 -0.21 -5.93
CA TRP A 132 11.48 -0.60 -7.20
C TRP A 132 12.09 0.59 -7.95
N ASN A 133 13.19 0.35 -8.65
CA ASN A 133 13.84 1.28 -9.57
C ASN A 133 14.09 2.66 -8.93
N HIS A 134 13.52 3.73 -9.46
CA HIS A 134 13.71 5.09 -8.91
C HIS A 134 13.29 5.18 -7.43
N MET A 135 12.26 4.43 -7.02
CA MET A 135 11.82 4.40 -5.62
C MET A 135 12.83 3.74 -4.69
N SER A 136 13.71 2.86 -5.20
CA SER A 136 14.73 2.19 -4.37
C SER A 136 15.74 3.17 -3.76
N SER A 137 15.92 4.34 -4.38
CA SER A 137 16.80 5.40 -3.89
C SER A 137 16.08 6.41 -2.97
N THR A 138 14.78 6.28 -2.77
CA THR A 138 13.99 7.20 -1.95
C THR A 138 14.50 7.21 -0.50
N PRO A 139 14.67 8.39 0.12
CA PRO A 139 14.97 8.50 1.54
C PRO A 139 13.89 7.81 2.37
N VAL A 140 14.31 6.95 3.30
CA VAL A 140 13.39 6.24 4.19
C VAL A 140 13.55 6.81 5.60
N PRO A 141 12.46 7.05 6.33
CA PRO A 141 12.53 7.45 7.74
C PRO A 141 13.37 6.50 8.59
N PRO A 142 13.88 6.94 9.75
CA PRO A 142 14.67 6.09 10.63
C PRO A 142 13.87 4.89 11.13
N MET A 143 14.55 3.79 11.45
CA MET A 143 13.91 2.61 12.03
C MET A 143 13.10 2.97 13.28
N ARG A 144 12.05 2.19 13.54
CA ARG A 144 11.04 2.39 14.60
C ARG A 144 10.14 3.61 14.41
N SER A 145 10.29 4.37 13.32
CA SER A 145 9.34 5.41 12.95
C SER A 145 7.99 4.82 12.55
N MET A 146 6.90 5.47 12.95
CA MET A 146 5.59 5.24 12.36
C MET A 146 5.55 5.92 10.99
N VAL A 147 5.35 5.12 9.96
CA VAL A 147 5.34 5.57 8.57
C VAL A 147 4.01 5.23 7.92
N GLU A 148 3.63 6.07 6.98
CA GLU A 148 2.55 5.84 6.05
C GLU A 148 3.15 5.75 4.65
N VAL A 149 2.96 4.60 4.01
CA VAL A 149 3.37 4.37 2.62
C VAL A 149 2.12 4.37 1.77
N THR A 150 1.93 5.46 1.04
CA THR A 150 0.71 5.71 0.25
C THR A 150 0.82 5.13 -1.14
N ASN A 151 -0.33 4.75 -1.70
CA ASN A 151 -0.45 4.30 -3.09
C ASN A 151 0.55 3.20 -3.48
N VAL A 152 0.58 2.13 -2.70
CA VAL A 152 1.31 0.89 -3.02
C VAL A 152 0.33 -0.18 -3.50
N GLU A 153 0.82 -1.10 -4.30
CA GLU A 153 0.01 -2.17 -4.88
C GLU A 153 0.32 -3.52 -4.24
N THR A 154 -0.70 -4.27 -3.85
CA THR A 154 -0.52 -5.66 -3.41
C THR A 154 -0.02 -6.55 -4.54
N SER A 155 0.92 -7.42 -4.22
CA SER A 155 1.54 -8.38 -5.11
C SER A 155 1.63 -9.71 -4.40
N LEU A 156 1.21 -10.77 -5.09
CA LEU A 156 1.33 -12.13 -4.60
C LEU A 156 2.54 -12.81 -5.24
N TYR A 157 3.54 -13.15 -4.42
CA TYR A 157 4.71 -13.90 -4.88
C TYR A 157 4.89 -15.14 -4.01
N GLN A 158 4.89 -16.32 -4.62
CA GLN A 158 5.01 -17.62 -3.92
C GLN A 158 4.02 -17.76 -2.74
N GLY A 159 2.79 -17.27 -2.92
CA GLY A 159 1.74 -17.33 -1.89
C GLY A 159 1.89 -16.30 -0.76
N GLN A 160 2.89 -15.43 -0.80
CA GLN A 160 3.07 -14.35 0.17
C GLN A 160 2.61 -13.01 -0.40
N ILE A 161 1.79 -12.31 0.38
CA ILE A 161 1.38 -10.94 0.06
C ILE A 161 2.55 -10.00 0.37
N SER A 162 2.87 -9.18 -0.62
CA SER A 162 3.83 -8.09 -0.53
C SER A 162 3.23 -6.88 -1.23
N PHE A 163 3.90 -5.74 -1.14
CA PHE A 163 3.44 -4.51 -1.77
C PHE A 163 4.55 -3.94 -2.64
N ASN A 164 4.22 -3.48 -3.84
CA ASN A 164 5.14 -2.85 -4.75
C ASN A 164 4.82 -1.36 -4.86
N THR A 165 5.87 -0.54 -4.93
CA THR A 165 5.70 0.89 -5.19
C THR A 165 5.19 1.17 -6.59
N THR A 166 4.31 2.16 -6.69
CA THR A 166 3.86 2.78 -7.93
C THR A 166 4.62 4.10 -8.17
N PRO A 167 4.50 4.73 -9.36
CA PRO A 167 5.11 6.03 -9.62
C PRO A 167 4.62 7.15 -8.69
N GLU A 168 3.42 7.03 -8.13
CA GLU A 168 2.86 8.03 -7.21
C GLU A 168 2.97 7.61 -5.74
N THR A 169 3.76 6.57 -5.42
CA THR A 169 4.01 6.18 -4.03
C THR A 169 4.72 7.30 -3.27
N ASN A 170 4.23 7.61 -2.07
CA ASN A 170 4.88 8.54 -1.15
C ASN A 170 5.06 7.90 0.24
N ILE A 171 6.22 8.12 0.86
CA ILE A 171 6.54 7.65 2.21
C ILE A 171 6.59 8.86 3.14
N LYS A 172 5.71 8.91 4.14
CA LYS A 172 5.65 9.99 5.12
C LYS A 172 5.82 9.45 6.54
N VAL A 173 6.41 10.25 7.42
CA VAL A 173 6.34 10.01 8.86
C VAL A 173 4.94 10.41 9.33
N SER A 174 4.26 9.50 10.01
CA SER A 174 2.98 9.80 10.64
C SER A 174 3.22 10.21 12.09
N ASN A 175 2.85 11.45 12.42
CA ASN A 175 2.98 12.01 13.78
C ASN A 175 2.00 11.41 14.81
N GLN A 176 1.17 10.42 14.45
CA GLN A 176 0.22 9.76 15.36
C GLN A 176 0.87 8.79 16.37
N PHE A 177 2.09 9.07 16.82
CA PHE A 177 2.80 8.26 17.81
C PHE A 177 2.13 8.19 19.18
N LEU A 178 1.15 9.05 19.48
CA LEU A 178 0.63 9.21 20.85
C LEU A 178 -0.65 8.44 21.18
N THR A 179 -1.41 7.92 20.20
CA THR A 179 -2.68 7.26 20.50
C THR A 179 -2.57 5.76 20.80
N TYR A 180 -1.56 5.06 20.28
CA TYR A 180 -1.46 3.60 20.39
C TYR A 180 -0.72 3.08 21.62
N PHE A 181 0.06 3.92 22.31
CA PHE A 181 0.78 3.52 23.54
C PHE A 181 -0.03 3.71 24.82
N SER A 182 -1.28 4.22 24.73
CA SER A 182 -2.00 4.74 25.90
C SER A 182 -2.80 3.71 26.70
N LYS A 183 -3.10 2.50 26.19
CA LYS A 183 -4.00 1.58 26.93
C LYS A 183 -3.31 0.64 27.93
N PRO A 184 -2.23 -0.10 27.59
CA PRO A 184 -1.60 -0.99 28.56
C PRO A 184 -0.61 -0.27 29.50
N ILE A 185 0.06 0.80 29.05
CA ILE A 185 1.06 1.51 29.87
C ILE A 185 0.39 2.37 30.94
N ILE A 186 -0.72 3.05 30.63
CA ILE A 186 -1.46 3.85 31.63
C ILE A 186 -2.10 2.93 32.67
N SER A 187 -2.64 1.77 32.27
CA SER A 187 -3.13 0.74 33.20
C SER A 187 -2.02 0.25 34.14
N PHE A 188 -0.82 -0.03 33.60
CA PHE A 188 0.32 -0.44 34.41
C PHE A 188 0.75 0.65 35.40
N PHE A 189 0.83 1.91 34.97
CA PHE A 189 1.18 3.03 35.85
C PHE A 189 0.13 3.28 36.94
N ILE A 190 -1.17 3.18 36.62
CA ILE A 190 -2.25 3.33 37.60
C ILE A 190 -2.22 2.17 38.60
N ASN A 191 -2.03 0.94 38.15
CA ASN A 191 -1.96 -0.22 39.04
C ASN A 191 -0.69 -0.22 39.88
N PHE A 192 0.44 0.25 39.34
CA PHE A 192 1.68 0.41 40.08
C PHE A 192 1.58 1.52 41.14
N GLN A 193 0.94 2.65 40.84
CA GLN A 193 0.68 3.68 41.85
C GLN A 193 -0.27 3.19 42.95
N LYS A 194 -1.33 2.45 42.62
CA LYS A 194 -2.20 1.83 43.61
C LYS A 194 -1.46 0.82 44.48
N TYR A 195 -0.56 0.03 43.89
CA TYR A 195 0.30 -0.89 44.62
C TYR A 195 1.22 -0.16 45.61
N LEU A 196 1.90 0.90 45.17
CA LEU A 196 2.75 1.71 46.05
C LEU A 196 1.97 2.38 47.18
N GLN A 197 0.73 2.81 46.93
CA GLN A 197 -0.14 3.37 47.97
C GLN A 197 -0.67 2.32 48.96
N SER A 198 -0.74 1.04 48.57
CA SER A 198 -1.16 -0.06 49.43
C SER A 198 -0.07 -0.53 50.41
N ILE A 199 1.18 -0.12 50.19
CA ILE A 199 2.29 -0.37 51.13
C ILE A 199 2.19 0.68 52.24
N GLN A 200 1.28 0.47 53.18
CA GLN A 200 1.33 1.17 54.46
C GLN A 200 2.54 0.67 55.24
N TRP A 201 3.55 1.53 55.36
CA TRP A 201 4.72 1.29 56.19
C TRP A 201 4.27 1.38 57.66
N ASN A 202 4.17 0.25 58.36
CA ASN A 202 4.05 0.23 59.82
C ASN A 202 5.46 0.33 60.40
N PRO A 203 5.83 1.46 61.07
CA PRO A 203 7.08 1.52 61.79
C PRO A 203 7.07 0.48 62.92
N PRO A 204 8.16 -0.25 63.17
CA PRO A 204 8.30 -1.02 64.40
C PRO A 204 8.30 -0.06 65.61
N ILE A 205 7.50 -0.40 66.61
CA ILE A 205 7.41 0.28 67.92
C ILE A 205 8.69 0.05 68.72
#